data_AF-A0A2M7XQ84-F1
#
_entry.id   AF-A0A2M7XQ84-F1
#
_cell.length_a   1.000
_cell.length_b   1.000
_cell.length_c   1.000
_cell.angle_alpha   90.00
_cell.angle_beta   90.00
_cell.angle_gamma   90.00
#
_symmetry.space_group_name_H-M   'P 1'
#
loop_
_entity.id
_entity.type
_entity.pdbx_description
1 polymer ?
#
loop_
_entity_poly.entity_id
_entity_poly.type
_entity_poly.pdbx_seq_one_letter_code
_entity_poly.pdbx_strand_id
1 'polypeptide(L)'
;SVRRLETRFHAALPSVQRSIRGRVTILKPLSMRIPGPLIPAEFILRPNRFLAKVRIDGKMVWAHVPDPGRLKELLIPGARVLVQAKNGEKRKTKFALVMVYKGEELVSINTLLPNRFVRFCLDNRQIPELANWTVIKPEFLVGHSRFDFLLGKGRQQMLLEVKSVTLVEDRIAKFPDAVTARGLRHIQHLSEMRQTGYATTVLFIVQRSDADRFQPHWSRDPAFAQALALAQTEGLQILVYSAQITPECMTLQNRLVVDLNSEEWLPV
;
A
#
# COMPACT_ATOMS: atom_id res chain seq x y z
N SER A 1 -40.48 4.01 70.06
CA SER A 1 -39.25 4.78 69.79
C SER A 1 -38.47 4.05 68.69
N VAL A 2 -38.81 4.20 67.40
CA VAL A 2 -38.36 5.22 66.43
C VAL A 2 -36.92 5.00 65.91
N ARG A 3 -36.84 4.60 64.61
CA ARG A 3 -35.77 4.84 63.58
C ARG A 3 -34.43 4.09 63.73
N ARG A 4 -33.66 3.76 62.67
CA ARG A 4 -33.77 3.62 61.20
C ARG A 4 -32.42 3.05 60.72
N LEU A 5 -32.44 2.25 59.64
CA LEU A 5 -31.45 2.13 58.53
C LEU A 5 -29.94 2.01 58.83
N GLU A 6 -29.30 0.94 58.34
CA GLU A 6 -28.44 0.89 57.13
C GLU A 6 -27.70 -0.46 57.07
N THR A 7 -28.05 -1.36 56.14
CA THR A 7 -27.32 -1.69 54.90
C THR A 7 -26.01 -2.47 55.08
N ARG A 8 -25.95 -3.74 54.64
CA ARG A 8 -25.18 -4.18 53.44
C ARG A 8 -25.15 -5.70 53.26
N PHE A 9 -25.48 -6.09 52.03
CA PHE A 9 -25.34 -7.41 51.41
C PHE A 9 -23.86 -7.82 51.30
N HIS A 10 -23.52 -9.06 51.65
CA HIS A 10 -22.34 -9.77 51.13
C HIS A 10 -22.70 -11.26 50.99
N ALA A 11 -23.07 -11.67 49.77
CA ALA A 11 -23.03 -13.06 49.34
C ALA A 11 -22.24 -13.11 48.03
N ALA A 12 -21.09 -13.78 48.08
CA ALA A 12 -20.17 -13.93 46.98
C ALA A 12 -20.79 -14.81 45.87
N LEU A 13 -20.74 -14.33 44.63
CA LEU A 13 -20.99 -15.13 43.43
C LEU A 13 -19.65 -15.42 42.74
N PRO A 14 -19.35 -16.67 42.35
CA PRO A 14 -18.13 -16.99 41.63
C PRO A 14 -18.19 -16.46 40.19
N SER A 15 -17.21 -15.62 39.86
CA SER A 15 -16.94 -15.10 38.53
C SER A 15 -16.46 -16.21 37.59
N VAL A 16 -17.34 -16.73 36.73
CA VAL A 16 -16.91 -17.55 35.59
C VAL A 16 -16.65 -16.62 34.41
N GLN A 17 -15.44 -16.07 34.34
CA GLN A 17 -14.90 -15.49 33.11
C GLN A 17 -14.63 -16.65 32.13
N ARG A 18 -15.53 -16.86 31.17
CA ARG A 18 -15.24 -17.67 29.98
C ARG A 18 -14.20 -16.93 29.12
N SER A 19 -12.93 -17.29 29.33
CA SER A 19 -11.82 -16.94 28.44
C SER A 19 -12.05 -17.56 27.07
N ILE A 20 -12.51 -16.77 26.10
CA ILE A 20 -12.47 -17.14 24.68
C ILE A 20 -11.02 -16.98 24.21
N ARG A 21 -10.22 -18.06 24.33
CA ARG A 21 -8.92 -18.17 23.65
C ARG A 21 -9.20 -18.40 22.16
N GLY A 22 -9.42 -17.31 21.42
CA GLY A 22 -9.34 -17.34 19.96
C GLY A 22 -7.92 -17.75 19.57
N ARG A 23 -7.77 -18.90 18.89
CA ARG A 23 -6.51 -19.24 18.21
C ARG A 23 -6.20 -18.13 17.22
N VAL A 24 -5.16 -17.35 17.48
CA VAL A 24 -4.54 -16.49 16.46
C VAL A 24 -3.87 -17.44 15.48
N THR A 25 -4.53 -17.75 14.38
CA THR A 25 -3.91 -18.46 13.28
C THR A 25 -2.87 -17.54 12.67
N ILE A 26 -1.59 -17.82 12.93
CA ILE A 26 -0.48 -17.16 12.23
C ILE A 26 -0.55 -17.62 10.77
N LEU A 27 -0.99 -16.75 9.87
CA LEU A 27 -0.97 -17.03 8.45
C LEU A 27 0.49 -17.15 8.02
N LYS A 28 0.87 -18.29 7.44
CA LYS A 28 2.20 -18.45 6.85
C LYS A 28 2.34 -17.43 5.72
N PRO A 29 3.42 -16.63 5.68
CA PRO A 29 3.60 -15.63 4.65
C PRO A 29 3.64 -16.29 3.27
N LEU A 30 2.79 -15.80 2.37
CA LEU A 30 2.71 -16.27 1.00
C LEU A 30 3.32 -15.25 0.03
N SER A 31 4.13 -15.74 -0.91
CA SER A 31 4.85 -14.90 -1.87
C SER A 31 4.20 -14.95 -3.24
N MET A 32 3.92 -13.78 -3.83
CA MET A 32 3.49 -13.67 -5.22
C MET A 32 4.72 -13.70 -6.13
N ARG A 33 4.74 -14.59 -7.12
CA ARG A 33 5.85 -14.69 -8.08
C ARG A 33 5.92 -13.45 -8.99
N ILE A 34 7.12 -12.91 -9.14
CA ILE A 34 7.46 -11.90 -10.13
C ILE A 34 8.06 -12.62 -11.35
N PRO A 35 7.51 -12.43 -12.57
CA PRO A 35 8.03 -13.10 -13.76
C PRO A 35 9.48 -12.70 -14.05
N GLY A 36 10.37 -13.71 -14.14
CA GLY A 36 11.78 -13.57 -14.51
C GLY A 36 12.11 -14.20 -15.86
N PRO A 37 13.40 -14.46 -16.13
CA PRO A 37 14.55 -14.02 -15.34
C PRO A 37 14.69 -12.50 -15.39
N LEU A 38 15.18 -11.91 -14.30
CA LEU A 38 15.58 -10.50 -14.25
C LEU A 38 17.09 -10.39 -14.42
N ILE A 39 17.52 -9.43 -15.21
CA ILE A 39 18.90 -9.21 -15.60
C ILE A 39 19.40 -7.95 -14.89
N PRO A 40 20.49 -8.03 -14.11
CA PRO A 40 21.13 -6.85 -13.53
C PRO A 40 21.61 -5.88 -14.60
N ALA A 41 21.42 -4.59 -14.35
CA ALA A 41 21.89 -3.53 -15.22
C ALA A 41 22.21 -2.27 -14.40
N GLU A 42 22.93 -1.35 -15.01
CA GLU A 42 23.17 -0.01 -14.47
C GLU A 42 22.32 1.00 -15.24
N PHE A 43 21.56 1.83 -14.53
CA PHE A 43 20.79 2.91 -15.12
C PHE A 43 21.69 4.06 -15.58
N ILE A 44 21.49 4.55 -16.80
CA ILE A 44 22.31 5.62 -17.37
C ILE A 44 21.51 6.92 -17.46
N LEU A 45 20.40 6.88 -18.19
CA LEU A 45 19.56 8.05 -18.43
C LEU A 45 18.14 7.65 -18.83
N ARG A 46 17.20 8.58 -18.65
CA ARG A 46 15.78 8.43 -19.03
C ARG A 46 15.38 9.66 -19.85
N PRO A 47 15.50 9.62 -21.19
CA PRO A 47 15.28 10.81 -22.03
C PRO A 47 13.81 11.21 -22.09
N ASN A 48 12.89 10.28 -21.80
CA ASN A 48 11.46 10.55 -21.70
C ASN A 48 10.79 9.55 -20.74
N ARG A 49 9.51 9.76 -20.46
CA ARG A 49 8.75 8.96 -19.48
C ARG A 49 8.67 7.45 -19.79
N PHE A 50 8.89 7.00 -21.03
CA PHE A 50 8.70 5.60 -21.43
C PHE A 50 9.97 4.88 -21.86
N LEU A 51 11.12 5.54 -21.84
CA LEU A 51 12.37 5.01 -22.36
C LEU A 51 13.51 5.30 -21.39
N ALA A 52 14.34 4.29 -21.12
CA ALA A 52 15.57 4.41 -20.37
C ALA A 52 16.73 3.75 -21.14
N LYS A 53 17.92 4.31 -20.99
CA LYS A 53 19.17 3.69 -21.41
C LYS A 53 19.80 3.05 -20.20
N VAL A 54 20.18 1.78 -20.33
CA VAL A 54 20.82 0.99 -19.29
C VAL A 54 22.06 0.30 -19.84
N ARG A 55 23.00 -0.08 -18.97
CA ARG A 55 24.17 -0.87 -19.31
C ARG A 55 24.01 -2.29 -18.78
N ILE A 56 24.08 -3.28 -19.67
CA ILE A 56 24.05 -4.71 -19.35
C ILE A 56 25.34 -5.31 -19.89
N ASP A 57 26.15 -5.96 -19.04
CA ASP A 57 27.43 -6.58 -19.43
C ASP A 57 28.31 -5.65 -20.29
N GLY A 58 28.44 -4.38 -19.86
CA GLY A 58 29.20 -3.35 -20.57
C GLY A 58 28.51 -2.72 -21.79
N LYS A 59 27.40 -3.28 -22.28
CA LYS A 59 26.70 -2.82 -23.49
C LYS A 59 25.53 -1.90 -23.15
N MET A 60 25.42 -0.79 -23.87
CA MET A 60 24.31 0.15 -23.74
C MET A 60 23.08 -0.35 -24.51
N VAL A 61 21.96 -0.51 -23.82
CA VAL A 61 20.69 -0.95 -24.41
C VAL A 61 19.53 -0.05 -24.01
N TRP A 62 18.51 -0.02 -24.86
CA TRP A 62 17.25 0.69 -24.58
C TRP A 62 16.25 -0.23 -23.90
N ALA A 63 15.68 0.25 -22.80
CA ALA A 63 14.65 -0.42 -22.02
C ALA A 63 13.39 0.46 -21.93
N HIS A 64 12.22 -0.16 -22.02
CA HIS A 64 10.96 0.50 -21.75
C HIS A 64 10.79 0.75 -20.24
N VAL A 65 10.25 1.91 -19.87
CA VAL A 65 9.89 2.26 -18.49
C VAL A 65 8.36 2.17 -18.34
N PRO A 66 7.83 1.19 -17.58
CA PRO A 66 6.38 0.97 -17.41
C PRO A 66 5.75 1.88 -16.33
N ASP A 67 6.25 3.11 -16.23
CA ASP A 67 5.79 4.10 -15.26
C ASP A 67 5.85 5.50 -15.88
N PRO A 68 4.72 6.22 -15.99
CA PRO A 68 4.69 7.57 -16.53
C PRO A 68 5.19 8.64 -15.54
N GLY A 69 5.37 8.29 -14.26
CA GLY A 69 5.81 9.15 -13.16
C GLY A 69 7.24 9.66 -13.33
N ARG A 70 7.66 10.56 -12.44
CA ARG A 70 8.94 11.27 -12.55
C ARG A 70 10.14 10.37 -12.22
N LEU A 71 10.02 9.47 -11.23
CA LEU A 71 11.04 8.52 -10.80
C LEU A 71 12.43 9.15 -10.55
N LYS A 72 12.49 10.42 -10.15
CA LYS A 72 13.77 11.17 -10.09
C LYS A 72 14.62 10.73 -8.90
N GLU A 73 13.95 10.32 -7.84
CA GLU A 73 14.48 9.78 -6.59
C GLU A 73 14.92 8.31 -6.71
N LEU A 74 14.45 7.63 -7.77
CA LEU A 74 14.68 6.22 -8.05
C LEU A 74 15.71 6.02 -9.18
N LEU A 75 15.48 6.64 -10.34
CA LEU A 75 16.29 6.49 -11.54
C LEU A 75 17.38 7.57 -11.62
N ILE A 76 18.37 7.46 -10.75
CA ILE A 76 19.57 8.30 -10.70
C ILE A 76 20.67 7.62 -11.53
N PRO A 77 21.45 8.33 -12.38
CA PRO A 77 22.57 7.75 -13.11
C PRO A 77 23.49 6.93 -12.19
N GLY A 78 23.84 5.71 -12.62
CA GLY A 78 24.60 4.74 -11.83
C GLY A 78 23.75 3.83 -10.93
N ALA A 79 22.43 4.07 -10.81
CA ALA A 79 21.57 3.21 -9.99
C ALA A 79 21.57 1.77 -10.52
N ARG A 80 21.69 0.81 -9.60
CA ARG A 80 21.52 -0.62 -9.90
C ARG A 80 20.04 -0.87 -10.22
N VAL A 81 19.75 -1.44 -11.37
CA VAL A 81 18.40 -1.77 -11.81
C VAL A 81 18.30 -3.22 -12.26
N LEU A 82 17.08 -3.74 -12.27
CA LEU A 82 16.76 -5.03 -12.83
C LEU A 82 15.87 -4.84 -14.05
N VAL A 83 16.26 -5.42 -15.17
CA VAL A 83 15.51 -5.39 -16.41
C VAL A 83 15.07 -6.80 -16.81
N GLN A 84 14.02 -6.88 -17.63
CA GLN A 84 13.54 -8.14 -18.17
C GLN A 84 13.60 -8.11 -19.69
N ALA A 85 14.13 -9.19 -20.27
CA ALA A 85 14.03 -9.40 -21.71
C ALA A 85 12.56 -9.54 -22.12
N LYS A 86 12.17 -8.84 -23.19
CA LYS A 86 10.81 -8.85 -23.72
C LYS A 86 10.86 -9.22 -25.19
N ASN A 87 10.23 -10.35 -25.50
CA ASN A 87 10.06 -10.82 -26.87
C ASN A 87 8.69 -10.36 -27.38
N GLY A 88 8.65 -9.77 -28.56
CA GLY A 88 7.43 -9.38 -29.24
C GLY A 88 7.76 -8.63 -30.52
N GLU A 89 7.23 -9.10 -31.64
CA GLU A 89 7.56 -8.62 -32.98
C GLU A 89 7.33 -7.11 -33.17
N LYS A 90 6.37 -6.54 -32.43
CA LYS A 90 6.01 -5.11 -32.48
C LYS A 90 6.75 -4.24 -31.46
N ARG A 91 7.62 -4.80 -30.61
CA ARG A 91 8.30 -4.01 -29.55
C ARG A 91 9.53 -3.30 -30.09
N LYS A 92 9.57 -1.99 -29.89
CA LYS A 92 10.75 -1.16 -30.21
C LYS A 92 11.93 -1.39 -29.26
N THR A 93 11.68 -1.85 -28.03
CA THR A 93 12.72 -2.16 -27.04
C THR A 93 12.73 -3.64 -26.70
N LYS A 94 13.93 -4.23 -26.66
CA LYS A 94 14.13 -5.64 -26.27
C LYS A 94 14.07 -5.87 -24.76
N PHE A 95 14.12 -4.79 -23.98
CA PHE A 95 14.10 -4.84 -22.52
C PHE A 95 12.99 -3.96 -21.96
N ALA A 96 12.54 -4.28 -20.76
CA ALA A 96 11.72 -3.43 -19.91
C ALA A 96 12.36 -3.33 -18.54
N LEU A 97 12.39 -2.14 -17.97
CA LEU A 97 12.87 -1.90 -16.62
C LEU A 97 11.80 -2.37 -15.63
N VAL A 98 12.20 -3.15 -14.63
CA VAL A 98 11.27 -3.82 -13.70
C VAL A 98 11.45 -3.29 -12.28
N MET A 99 12.69 -3.20 -11.82
CA MET A 99 13.00 -2.74 -10.47
C MET A 99 14.25 -1.87 -10.45
N VAL A 100 14.42 -1.14 -9.35
CA VAL A 100 15.60 -0.36 -9.02
C VAL A 100 15.96 -0.59 -7.57
N TYR A 101 17.25 -0.60 -7.28
CA TYR A 101 17.74 -0.62 -5.91
C TYR A 101 17.74 0.80 -5.33
N LYS A 102 17.23 0.94 -4.11
CA LYS A 102 17.34 2.14 -3.28
C LYS A 102 18.06 1.77 -2.00
N GLY A 103 19.39 1.93 -2.01
CA GLY A 103 20.24 1.24 -1.03
C GLY A 103 20.21 -0.26 -1.31
N GLU A 104 19.91 -1.05 -0.27
CA GLU A 104 19.76 -2.51 -0.39
C GLU A 104 18.33 -2.96 -0.71
N GLU A 105 17.33 -2.07 -0.61
CA GLU A 105 15.94 -2.40 -0.90
C GLU A 105 15.64 -2.35 -2.41
N LEU A 106 14.83 -3.31 -2.88
CA LEU A 106 14.29 -3.30 -4.23
C LEU A 106 12.93 -2.59 -4.27
N VAL A 107 12.81 -1.65 -5.21
CA VAL A 107 11.55 -0.96 -5.51
C VAL A 107 11.09 -1.33 -6.91
N SER A 108 9.84 -1.77 -7.04
CA SER A 108 9.23 -2.02 -8.35
C SER A 108 8.90 -0.71 -9.06
N ILE A 109 9.26 -0.66 -10.34
CA ILE A 109 8.88 0.43 -11.27
C ILE A 109 7.62 0.03 -12.06
N ASN A 110 7.10 -1.18 -11.88
CA ASN A 110 5.83 -1.57 -12.48
C ASN A 110 4.66 -1.03 -11.64
N THR A 111 4.01 0.01 -12.15
CA THR A 111 2.82 0.64 -11.53
C THR A 111 1.64 -0.31 -11.32
N LEU A 112 1.57 -1.43 -12.04
CA LEU A 112 0.52 -2.44 -11.90
C LEU A 112 0.85 -3.51 -10.84
N LEU A 113 2.09 -3.59 -10.36
CA LEU A 113 2.49 -4.62 -9.39
C LEU A 113 1.70 -4.52 -8.07
N PRO A 114 1.51 -3.34 -7.45
CA PRO A 114 0.79 -3.22 -6.18
C PRO A 114 -0.64 -3.77 -6.24
N ASN A 115 -1.41 -3.40 -7.26
CA ASN A 115 -2.79 -3.89 -7.40
C ASN A 115 -2.85 -5.41 -7.60
N ARG A 116 -1.97 -5.97 -8.44
CA ARG A 116 -1.87 -7.43 -8.60
C ARG A 116 -1.49 -8.13 -7.31
N PHE A 117 -0.57 -7.54 -6.55
CA PHE A 117 -0.12 -8.06 -5.28
C PHE A 117 -1.23 -8.02 -4.21
N VAL A 118 -1.96 -6.92 -4.11
CA VAL A 118 -3.14 -6.82 -3.24
C VAL A 118 -4.19 -7.83 -3.65
N ARG A 119 -4.46 -7.99 -4.96
CA ARG A 119 -5.38 -9.02 -5.44
C ARG A 119 -4.96 -10.42 -4.98
N PHE A 120 -3.69 -10.76 -5.16
CA PHE A 120 -3.12 -12.02 -4.67
C PHE A 120 -3.30 -12.19 -3.16
N CYS A 121 -3.04 -11.14 -2.38
CA CYS A 121 -3.23 -11.18 -0.92
C CYS A 121 -4.70 -11.36 -0.52
N LEU A 122 -5.63 -10.71 -1.22
CA LEU A 122 -7.07 -10.85 -0.98
C LEU A 122 -7.55 -12.26 -1.30
N ASP A 123 -7.19 -12.80 -2.47
CA ASP A 123 -7.57 -14.15 -2.88
C ASP A 123 -7.02 -15.22 -1.92
N ASN A 124 -5.85 -14.98 -1.31
CA ASN A 124 -5.20 -15.86 -0.35
C ASN A 124 -5.41 -15.44 1.12
N ARG A 125 -6.33 -14.51 1.39
CA ARG A 125 -6.70 -14.02 2.74
C ARG A 125 -5.51 -13.61 3.62
N GLN A 126 -4.46 -13.06 3.00
CA GLN A 126 -3.21 -12.69 3.68
C GLN A 126 -3.32 -11.40 4.50
N ILE A 127 -4.33 -10.57 4.25
CA ILE A 127 -4.60 -9.33 5.01
C ILE A 127 -5.70 -9.65 6.03
N PRO A 128 -5.39 -9.79 7.34
CA PRO A 128 -6.35 -10.24 8.35
C PRO A 128 -7.63 -9.42 8.41
N GLU A 129 -7.56 -8.09 8.30
CA GLU A 129 -8.72 -7.20 8.32
C GLU A 129 -9.65 -7.41 7.12
N LEU A 130 -9.11 -7.93 6.02
CA LEU A 130 -9.82 -8.17 4.77
C LEU A 130 -10.11 -9.66 4.52
N ALA A 131 -9.71 -10.56 5.43
CA ALA A 131 -9.76 -12.02 5.22
C ALA A 131 -11.19 -12.59 5.02
N ASN A 132 -12.20 -11.88 5.53
CA ASN A 132 -13.62 -12.26 5.39
C ASN A 132 -14.33 -11.52 4.25
N TRP A 133 -13.60 -10.74 3.46
CA TRP A 133 -14.11 -10.05 2.29
C TRP A 133 -13.68 -10.79 1.02
N THR A 134 -14.56 -10.84 0.03
CA THR A 134 -14.29 -11.44 -1.28
C THR A 134 -14.24 -10.38 -2.36
N VAL A 135 -13.35 -10.54 -3.34
CA VAL A 135 -13.29 -9.62 -4.48
C VAL A 135 -14.51 -9.85 -5.37
N ILE A 136 -15.39 -8.85 -5.45
CA ILE A 136 -16.52 -8.85 -6.39
C ILE A 136 -16.02 -8.41 -7.76
N LYS A 137 -15.34 -7.26 -7.81
CA LYS A 137 -14.93 -6.64 -9.07
C LYS A 137 -13.70 -5.76 -8.89
N PRO A 138 -12.62 -5.93 -9.68
CA PRO A 138 -11.54 -4.95 -9.78
C PRO A 138 -11.98 -3.75 -10.62
N GLU A 139 -11.27 -2.62 -10.51
CA GLU A 139 -11.44 -1.44 -11.36
C GLU A 139 -12.91 -0.95 -11.37
N PHE A 140 -13.51 -0.86 -10.18
CA PHE A 140 -14.92 -0.57 -10.01
C PHE A 140 -15.20 0.93 -10.12
N LEU A 141 -16.01 1.30 -11.12
CA LEU A 141 -16.48 2.67 -11.31
C LEU A 141 -17.71 2.92 -10.43
N VAL A 142 -17.64 3.95 -9.60
CA VAL A 142 -18.77 4.50 -8.86
C VAL A 142 -18.70 6.01 -8.96
N GLY A 143 -19.81 6.66 -9.30
CA GLY A 143 -19.82 8.09 -9.60
C GLY A 143 -18.75 8.46 -10.62
N HIS A 144 -17.82 9.34 -10.20
CA HIS A 144 -16.75 9.88 -11.05
C HIS A 144 -15.36 9.28 -10.76
N SER A 145 -15.25 8.29 -9.86
CA SER A 145 -13.98 7.64 -9.54
C SER A 145 -14.01 6.15 -9.83
N ARG A 146 -12.83 5.63 -10.16
CA ARG A 146 -12.60 4.19 -10.31
C ARG A 146 -11.69 3.75 -9.18
N PHE A 147 -12.23 2.93 -8.29
CA PHE A 147 -11.51 2.33 -7.18
C PHE A 147 -10.94 0.97 -7.58
N ASP A 148 -9.83 0.58 -6.97
CA ASP A 148 -9.09 -0.60 -7.38
C ASP A 148 -9.90 -1.90 -7.19
N PHE A 149 -10.68 -2.00 -6.10
CA PHE A 149 -11.54 -3.15 -5.86
C PHE A 149 -12.88 -2.79 -5.19
N LEU A 150 -13.94 -3.46 -5.62
CA LEU A 150 -15.17 -3.67 -4.87
C LEU A 150 -15.10 -5.04 -4.20
N LEU A 151 -15.21 -5.06 -2.87
CA LEU A 151 -15.26 -6.28 -2.07
C LEU A 151 -16.65 -6.52 -1.48
N GLY A 152 -16.97 -7.78 -1.18
CA GLY A 152 -18.24 -8.21 -0.62
C GLY A 152 -18.09 -9.01 0.67
N LYS A 153 -19.03 -8.82 1.61
CA LYS A 153 -19.19 -9.64 2.81
C LYS A 153 -20.68 -9.74 3.15
N GLY A 154 -21.32 -10.83 2.74
CA GLY A 154 -22.78 -10.96 2.83
C GLY A 154 -23.48 -9.86 2.02
N ARG A 155 -24.29 -9.02 2.68
CA ARG A 155 -24.96 -7.86 2.05
C ARG A 155 -24.11 -6.58 2.07
N GLN A 156 -22.97 -6.59 2.75
CA GLN A 156 -22.08 -5.42 2.83
C GLN A 156 -21.14 -5.37 1.63
N GLN A 157 -20.89 -4.15 1.16
CA GLN A 157 -19.93 -3.86 0.10
C GLN A 157 -18.86 -2.91 0.62
N MET A 158 -17.63 -3.10 0.16
CA MET A 158 -16.48 -2.27 0.50
C MET A 158 -15.81 -1.73 -0.76
N LEU A 159 -15.54 -0.43 -0.78
CA LEU A 159 -14.64 0.18 -1.75
C LEU A 159 -13.22 0.16 -1.17
N LEU A 160 -12.31 -0.48 -1.89
CA LEU A 160 -10.90 -0.57 -1.54
C LEU A 160 -10.07 0.17 -2.58
N GLU A 161 -9.34 1.18 -2.12
CA GLU A 161 -8.31 1.88 -2.89
C GLU A 161 -6.92 1.45 -2.41
N VAL A 162 -6.04 1.13 -3.34
CA VAL A 162 -4.65 0.74 -3.12
C VAL A 162 -3.74 1.93 -3.44
N LYS A 163 -2.82 2.23 -2.53
CA LYS A 163 -1.77 3.22 -2.72
C LYS A 163 -0.40 2.54 -2.63
N SER A 164 0.42 2.77 -3.64
CA SER A 164 1.81 2.33 -3.64
C SER A 164 2.68 3.34 -2.91
N VAL A 165 3.47 2.88 -1.95
CA VAL A 165 4.40 3.72 -1.20
C VAL A 165 5.83 3.20 -1.43
N THR A 166 6.69 4.06 -1.94
CA THR A 166 8.10 3.75 -2.24
C THR A 166 9.07 4.68 -1.52
N LEU A 167 8.58 5.84 -1.04
CA LEU A 167 9.33 6.79 -0.25
C LEU A 167 9.40 6.34 1.21
N VAL A 168 10.62 6.08 1.68
CA VAL A 168 10.93 5.82 3.08
C VAL A 168 12.13 6.68 3.45
N GLU A 169 12.00 7.44 4.54
CA GLU A 169 13.02 8.31 5.10
C GLU A 169 13.06 8.05 6.60
N ASP A 170 14.25 7.80 7.16
CA ASP A 170 14.43 7.50 8.59
C ASP A 170 13.49 6.40 9.11
N ARG A 171 13.31 5.33 8.30
CA ARG A 171 12.41 4.19 8.58
C ARG A 171 10.92 4.57 8.65
N ILE A 172 10.55 5.75 8.14
CA ILE A 172 9.17 6.24 8.02
C ILE A 172 8.74 6.19 6.57
N ALA A 173 7.74 5.38 6.25
CA ALA A 173 7.09 5.39 4.95
C ALA A 173 6.20 6.64 4.81
N LYS A 174 6.34 7.35 3.69
CA LYS A 174 5.62 8.61 3.44
C LYS A 174 4.85 8.57 2.13
N PHE A 175 3.61 9.06 2.14
CA PHE A 175 2.81 9.23 0.92
C PHE A 175 2.03 10.55 0.93
N PRO A 176 1.99 11.29 -0.20
CA PRO A 176 2.61 10.97 -1.48
C PRO A 176 4.08 11.43 -1.58
N ASP A 177 4.76 11.01 -2.63
CA ASP A 177 6.10 11.48 -3.03
C ASP A 177 6.05 12.83 -3.78
N ALA A 178 4.91 13.14 -4.41
CA ALA A 178 4.59 14.40 -5.06
C ALA A 178 3.12 14.79 -4.83
N VAL A 179 2.77 16.09 -4.99
CA VAL A 179 1.37 16.56 -4.89
C VAL A 179 0.45 15.71 -5.78
N THR A 180 -0.66 15.21 -5.21
CA THR A 180 -1.55 14.23 -5.83
C THR A 180 -3.02 14.65 -5.81
N ALA A 181 -3.41 15.50 -6.76
CA ALA A 181 -4.81 15.90 -6.92
C ALA A 181 -5.76 14.68 -7.15
N ARG A 182 -5.27 13.62 -7.80
CA ARG A 182 -6.05 12.37 -7.97
C ARG A 182 -6.21 11.63 -6.65
N GLY A 183 -5.13 11.50 -5.87
CA GLY A 183 -5.18 10.83 -4.57
C GLY A 183 -6.13 11.55 -3.61
N LEU A 184 -6.06 12.88 -3.58
CA LEU A 184 -6.96 13.71 -2.77
C LEU A 184 -8.44 13.47 -3.13
N ARG A 185 -8.80 13.56 -4.42
CA ARG A 185 -10.17 13.28 -4.88
C ARG A 185 -10.66 11.89 -4.50
N HIS A 186 -9.79 10.88 -4.60
CA HIS A 186 -10.16 9.51 -4.22
C HIS A 186 -10.43 9.38 -2.72
N ILE A 187 -9.65 10.03 -1.86
CA ILE A 187 -9.90 10.03 -0.40
C ILE A 187 -11.23 10.71 -0.07
N GLN A 188 -11.48 11.89 -0.63
CA GLN A 188 -12.74 12.62 -0.43
C GLN A 188 -13.95 11.79 -0.89
N HIS A 189 -13.84 11.15 -2.05
CA HIS A 189 -14.92 10.32 -2.57
C HIS A 189 -15.13 9.02 -1.77
N LEU A 190 -14.07 8.46 -1.15
CA LEU A 190 -14.26 7.38 -0.18
C LEU A 190 -15.04 7.86 1.06
N SER A 191 -14.78 9.07 1.56
CA SER A 191 -15.59 9.66 2.64
C SER A 191 -17.06 9.82 2.22
N GLU A 192 -17.33 10.32 1.01
CA GLU A 192 -18.69 10.45 0.48
C GLU A 192 -19.39 9.10 0.40
N MET A 193 -18.71 8.08 -0.14
CA MET A 193 -19.31 6.75 -0.32
C MET A 193 -19.57 6.03 1.00
N ARG A 194 -18.81 6.39 2.06
CA ARG A 194 -19.07 5.91 3.41
C ARG A 194 -20.47 6.31 3.89
N GLN A 195 -20.90 7.54 3.58
CA GLN A 195 -22.21 8.06 3.95
C GLN A 195 -23.37 7.37 3.22
N THR A 196 -23.12 6.77 2.06
CA THR A 196 -24.13 6.02 1.31
C THR A 196 -24.19 4.53 1.68
N GLY A 197 -23.49 4.12 2.75
CA GLY A 197 -23.54 2.76 3.29
C GLY A 197 -22.44 1.80 2.84
N TYR A 198 -21.47 2.24 2.02
CA TYR A 198 -20.29 1.41 1.75
C TYR A 198 -19.39 1.35 2.99
N ALA A 199 -18.71 0.21 3.20
CA ALA A 199 -17.45 0.23 3.90
C ALA A 199 -16.38 0.85 2.99
N THR A 200 -15.44 1.60 3.53
CA THR A 200 -14.39 2.21 2.72
C THR A 200 -13.04 1.97 3.37
N THR A 201 -12.07 1.58 2.55
CA THR A 201 -10.72 1.29 2.98
C THR A 201 -9.72 1.87 1.99
N VAL A 202 -8.70 2.54 2.51
CA VAL A 202 -7.47 2.82 1.77
C VAL A 202 -6.36 1.92 2.31
N LEU A 203 -5.72 1.18 1.41
CA LEU A 203 -4.62 0.28 1.72
C LEU A 203 -3.33 0.80 1.10
N PHE A 204 -2.41 1.24 1.94
CA PHE A 204 -1.05 1.60 1.54
C PHE A 204 -0.16 0.36 1.57
N ILE A 205 0.43 0.03 0.42
CA ILE A 205 1.45 -1.02 0.30
C ILE A 205 2.81 -0.34 0.20
N VAL A 206 3.57 -0.41 1.29
CA VAL A 206 4.97 0.03 1.32
C VAL A 206 5.80 -1.04 0.64
N GLN A 207 6.25 -0.75 -0.58
CA GLN A 207 7.04 -1.66 -1.41
C GLN A 207 8.50 -1.77 -0.96
N ARG A 208 8.72 -1.72 0.35
CA ARG A 208 10.02 -1.79 1.02
C ARG A 208 9.83 -2.43 2.39
N SER A 209 10.88 -3.08 2.89
CA SER A 209 10.86 -3.77 4.18
C SER A 209 11.49 -2.97 5.33
N ASP A 210 12.08 -1.81 5.04
CA ASP A 210 12.87 -1.00 5.97
C ASP A 210 12.06 0.09 6.71
N ALA A 211 10.73 0.09 6.60
CA ALA A 211 9.85 1.02 7.30
C ALA A 211 9.19 0.39 8.55
N ASP A 212 9.19 1.14 9.65
CA ASP A 212 8.54 0.75 10.91
C ASP A 212 7.16 1.39 11.09
N ARG A 213 7.00 2.60 10.54
CA ARG A 213 5.76 3.39 10.63
C ARG A 213 5.46 4.09 9.31
N PHE A 214 4.24 4.57 9.20
CA PHE A 214 3.75 5.35 8.08
C PHE A 214 3.14 6.66 8.54
N GLN A 215 3.38 7.72 7.76
CA GLN A 215 2.67 9.00 7.89
C GLN A 215 2.34 9.57 6.52
N PRO A 216 1.26 10.35 6.37
CA PRO A 216 1.09 11.15 5.17
C PRO A 216 2.22 12.17 5.08
N HIS A 217 2.62 12.52 3.86
CA HIS A 217 3.72 13.44 3.64
C HIS A 217 3.24 14.89 3.78
N TRP A 218 3.08 15.33 5.02
CA TRP A 218 2.53 16.64 5.39
C TRP A 218 3.17 17.82 4.64
N SER A 219 4.50 17.88 4.57
CA SER A 219 5.21 18.97 3.87
C SER A 219 5.09 18.92 2.35
N ARG A 220 4.80 17.74 1.76
CA ARG A 220 4.71 17.57 0.31
C ARG A 220 3.32 17.84 -0.23
N ASP A 221 2.30 17.32 0.45
CA ASP A 221 0.88 17.50 0.09
C ASP A 221 0.02 17.62 1.35
N PRO A 222 -0.01 18.82 1.97
CA PRO A 222 -0.82 19.06 3.16
C PRO A 222 -2.31 18.79 2.94
N ALA A 223 -2.82 19.08 1.74
CA ALA A 223 -4.22 18.88 1.41
C ALA A 223 -4.60 17.39 1.42
N PHE A 224 -3.75 16.53 0.82
CA PHE A 224 -3.93 15.07 0.92
C PHE A 224 -3.85 14.59 2.37
N ALA A 225 -2.87 15.06 3.14
CA ALA A 225 -2.68 14.66 4.53
C ALA A 225 -3.88 15.02 5.43
N GLN A 226 -4.37 16.25 5.31
CA GLN A 226 -5.58 16.73 6.00
C GLN A 226 -6.81 15.89 5.62
N ALA A 227 -7.01 15.66 4.32
CA ALA A 227 -8.14 14.86 3.85
C ALA A 227 -8.08 13.41 4.36
N LEU A 228 -6.89 12.80 4.43
CA LEU A 228 -6.72 11.45 4.95
C LEU A 228 -7.02 11.38 6.46
N ALA A 229 -6.53 12.35 7.23
CA ALA A 229 -6.79 12.46 8.67
C ALA A 229 -8.29 12.66 8.94
N LEU A 230 -8.93 13.60 8.24
CA LEU A 230 -10.37 13.83 8.35
C LEU A 230 -11.18 12.57 7.99
N ALA A 231 -10.88 11.95 6.85
CA ALA A 231 -11.58 10.74 6.41
C ALA A 231 -11.47 9.60 7.44
N GLN A 232 -10.34 9.46 8.13
CA GLN A 232 -10.21 8.49 9.22
C GLN A 232 -11.23 8.73 10.33
N THR A 233 -11.41 10.00 10.75
CA THR A 233 -12.39 10.36 11.78
C THR A 233 -13.83 10.10 11.34
N GLU A 234 -14.09 10.14 10.03
CA GLU A 234 -15.38 9.81 9.41
C GLU A 234 -15.57 8.30 9.18
N GLY A 235 -14.60 7.48 9.61
CA GLY A 235 -14.69 6.02 9.57
C GLY A 235 -14.15 5.37 8.30
N LEU A 236 -13.32 6.08 7.52
CA LEU A 236 -12.45 5.45 6.52
C LEU A 236 -11.43 4.55 7.22
N GLN A 237 -11.37 3.28 6.84
CA GLN A 237 -10.33 2.38 7.34
C GLN A 237 -9.01 2.65 6.61
N ILE A 238 -7.95 2.92 7.38
CA ILE A 238 -6.58 3.05 6.85
C ILE A 238 -5.80 1.81 7.23
N LEU A 239 -5.33 1.08 6.23
CA LEU A 239 -4.44 -0.07 6.39
C LEU A 239 -3.10 0.25 5.76
N VAL A 240 -2.03 -0.10 6.45
CA VAL A 240 -0.66 0.04 5.93
C VAL A 240 0.11 -1.23 6.20
N TYR A 241 0.65 -1.81 5.13
CA TYR A 241 1.48 -3.00 5.20
C TYR A 241 2.78 -2.76 4.46
N SER A 242 3.88 -3.22 5.03
CA SER A 242 5.12 -3.38 4.30
C SER A 242 5.11 -4.64 3.45
N ALA A 243 5.92 -4.65 2.41
CA ALA A 243 6.13 -5.79 1.56
C ALA A 243 7.63 -5.91 1.25
N GLN A 244 8.13 -7.13 1.31
CA GLN A 244 9.47 -7.44 0.85
C GLN A 244 9.41 -7.77 -0.63
N ILE A 245 10.30 -7.18 -1.41
CA ILE A 245 10.46 -7.46 -2.83
C ILE A 245 11.84 -8.08 -3.05
N THR A 246 11.86 -9.22 -3.73
CA THR A 246 13.06 -9.83 -4.30
C THR A 246 12.91 -9.85 -5.83
N PRO A 247 13.97 -10.19 -6.59
CA PRO A 247 13.84 -10.36 -8.03
C PRO A 247 12.77 -11.38 -8.45
N GLU A 248 12.49 -12.37 -7.61
CA GLU A 248 11.61 -13.52 -7.89
C GLU A 248 10.20 -13.37 -7.31
N CYS A 249 10.03 -12.58 -6.24
CA CYS A 249 8.73 -12.51 -5.56
C CYS A 249 8.48 -11.20 -4.80
N MET A 250 7.21 -11.03 -4.43
CA MET A 250 6.75 -10.01 -3.49
C MET A 250 5.99 -10.71 -2.36
N THR A 251 6.31 -10.38 -1.11
CA THR A 251 5.74 -11.03 0.08
C THR A 251 5.21 -9.98 1.04
N LEU A 252 4.01 -10.19 1.58
CA LEU A 252 3.40 -9.27 2.55
C LEU A 252 4.13 -9.43 3.88
N GLN A 253 4.49 -8.31 4.49
CA GLN A 253 5.21 -8.29 5.75
C GLN A 253 4.32 -7.67 6.83
N ASN A 254 4.88 -6.79 7.65
CA ASN A 254 4.24 -6.30 8.86
C ASN A 254 3.18 -5.25 8.54
N ARG A 255 2.13 -5.25 9.36
CA ARG A 255 1.24 -4.09 9.51
C ARG A 255 2.04 -2.97 10.16
N LEU A 256 2.06 -1.79 9.55
CA LEU A 256 2.78 -0.64 10.10
C LEU A 256 1.89 0.19 11.01
N VAL A 257 2.53 0.87 11.98
CA VAL A 257 1.86 1.89 12.78
C VAL A 257 1.57 3.10 11.90
N VAL A 258 0.38 3.66 12.01
CA VAL A 258 -0.08 4.82 11.25
C VAL A 258 -0.07 6.04 12.16
N ASP A 259 0.70 7.06 11.79
CA ASP A 259 0.73 8.36 12.44
C ASP A 259 0.13 9.41 11.50
N LEU A 260 -0.97 10.02 11.91
CA LEU A 260 -1.66 11.06 11.14
C LEU A 260 -1.56 12.43 11.82
N ASN A 261 -0.70 12.62 12.81
CA ASN A 261 -0.62 13.90 13.52
C ASN A 261 0.12 14.95 12.67
N SER A 262 -0.38 16.19 12.68
CA SER A 262 0.21 17.33 11.96
C SER A 262 1.16 18.17 12.82
N GLU A 263 1.20 17.94 14.14
CA GLU A 263 1.84 18.83 15.13
C GLU A 263 3.35 18.97 14.97
N GLU A 264 4.02 18.01 14.31
CA GLU A 264 5.46 18.11 13.99
C GLU A 264 5.77 18.84 12.67
N TRP A 265 4.75 19.17 11.85
CA TRP A 265 4.95 19.47 10.42
C TRP A 265 4.28 20.74 9.90
N LEU A 266 3.49 21.44 10.71
CA LEU A 266 3.07 22.81 10.39
C LEU A 266 4.22 23.76 10.75
N PRO A 267 4.70 24.59 9.80
CA PRO A 267 5.57 25.69 10.20
C PRO A 267 4.78 26.58 11.16
N VAL A 268 5.38 26.81 12.34
CA VAL A 268 4.92 27.82 13.33
C VAL A 268 4.88 29.18 12.65
#